data_AF-A0A7S1USV1-F1
#
_entry.id   AF-A0A7S1USV1-F1
#
_cell.length_a   1.000
_cell.length_b   1.000
_cell.length_c   1.000
_cell.angle_alpha   90.00
_cell.angle_beta   90.00
_cell.angle_gamma   90.00
#
_symmetry.space_group_name_H-M   'P 1'
#
loop_
_entity.id
_entity.type
_entity.pdbx_description
1 polymer ?
#
loop_
_entity_poly.entity_id
_entity_poly.type
_entity_poly.pdbx_seq_one_letter_code
_entity_poly.pdbx_strand_id
1 'polypeptide(L)'
;KNEKDDDDTTTVESSDEDGNSTTPTKKKKKRAKKADHQRLTERDELPKLWDSSSTSSSSSYTFRIASFNVAGLRAFLRNRPEVLKDLVTEHNLDVLCLQEIKLQETHVDDPKLKIGGHLLNEEGYDAYYSCSTAKKGYSGTAVFIKRRGVKGSKKTKKSQAKLD
;
A
#
# COMPACT_ATOMS: atom_id res chain seq x y z
N LYS A 1 -35.83 58.60 -16.63
CA LYS A 1 -36.51 59.47 -15.63
C LYS A 1 -36.01 59.04 -14.25
N ASN A 2 -35.16 59.90 -13.67
CA ASN A 2 -34.53 59.94 -12.34
C ASN A 2 -33.61 58.76 -11.98
N GLU A 3 -32.29 58.84 -11.89
CA GLU A 3 -31.28 59.87 -11.48
C GLU A 3 -31.08 60.05 -9.97
N LYS A 4 -29.78 60.18 -9.61
CA LYS A 4 -29.05 60.51 -8.37
C LYS A 4 -28.34 59.33 -7.70
N ASP A 5 -27.01 59.15 -7.88
CA ASP A 5 -25.84 59.94 -7.39
C ASP A 5 -25.73 59.81 -5.85
N ASP A 6 -24.60 59.44 -5.24
CA ASP A 6 -23.35 60.21 -5.20
C ASP A 6 -22.05 59.36 -5.04
N ASP A 7 -21.00 59.95 -5.60
CA ASP A 7 -19.55 59.71 -5.48
C ASP A 7 -18.98 60.24 -4.14
N ASP A 8 -17.89 59.65 -3.65
CA ASP A 8 -16.76 60.46 -3.13
C ASP A 8 -15.49 59.62 -2.99
N THR A 9 -14.42 60.17 -3.55
CA THR A 9 -13.06 59.68 -3.57
C THR A 9 -12.25 60.53 -2.59
N THR A 10 -11.39 59.93 -1.76
CA THR A 10 -10.31 60.71 -1.14
C THR A 10 -9.01 59.93 -1.05
N THR A 11 -8.11 60.27 -1.97
CA THR A 11 -6.66 60.10 -1.93
C THR A 11 -6.02 61.06 -0.92
N VAL A 12 -5.04 60.59 -0.14
CA VAL A 12 -4.00 61.46 0.43
C VAL A 12 -2.66 60.72 0.35
N GLU A 13 -1.73 61.29 -0.41
CA GLU A 13 -0.31 60.94 -0.48
C GLU A 13 0.46 61.56 0.70
N SER A 14 1.57 60.94 1.13
CA SER A 14 2.91 61.59 1.17
C SER A 14 3.96 60.76 1.93
N SER A 15 5.04 60.41 1.21
CA SER A 15 6.46 60.66 1.52
C SER A 15 7.23 59.93 2.64
N ASP A 16 8.16 59.09 2.17
CA ASP A 16 9.63 59.12 2.35
C ASP A 16 10.34 58.74 3.67
N GLU A 17 11.13 57.68 3.49
CA GLU A 17 12.49 57.34 3.96
C GLU A 17 12.87 57.00 5.42
N ASP A 18 13.66 55.91 5.44
CA ASP A 18 14.83 55.58 6.25
C ASP A 18 14.73 54.64 7.46
N GLY A 19 15.69 53.71 7.47
CA GLY A 19 15.52 52.36 7.99
C GLY A 19 15.76 52.14 9.48
N ASN A 20 15.30 50.98 9.94
CA ASN A 20 16.08 50.12 10.84
C ASN A 20 15.53 48.69 10.80
N SER A 21 16.46 47.74 10.73
CA SER A 21 16.19 46.31 10.84
C SER A 21 15.50 46.01 12.17
N THR A 22 14.47 45.14 12.17
CA THR A 22 14.39 43.95 13.03
C THR A 22 13.17 43.12 12.61
N THR A 23 13.39 41.99 11.95
CA THR A 23 12.34 41.01 11.62
C THR A 23 11.96 40.21 12.88
N PRO A 24 10.66 40.06 13.23
CA PRO A 24 10.27 39.10 14.26
C PRO A 24 10.31 37.69 13.66
N THR A 25 11.38 36.96 13.97
CA THR A 25 11.54 35.55 13.61
C THR A 25 10.45 34.71 14.27
N LYS A 26 9.50 34.22 13.47
CA LYS A 26 8.52 33.20 13.88
C LYS A 26 9.26 31.93 14.32
N LYS A 27 9.29 31.69 15.63
CA LYS A 27 9.82 30.45 16.23
C LYS A 27 9.17 29.22 15.58
N LYS A 28 9.99 28.40 14.91
CA LYS A 28 9.57 27.09 14.38
C LYS A 28 9.06 26.22 15.52
N LYS A 29 7.76 25.87 15.51
CA LYS A 29 7.19 24.86 16.40
C LYS A 29 7.96 23.54 16.19
N LYS A 30 8.57 23.02 17.25
CA LYS A 30 9.21 21.70 17.26
C LYS A 30 8.16 20.66 16.86
N ARG A 31 8.43 19.88 15.81
CA ARG A 31 7.57 18.74 15.43
C ARG A 31 7.51 17.79 16.62
N ALA A 32 6.30 17.51 17.11
CA ALA A 32 6.09 16.47 18.10
C ALA A 32 6.67 15.14 17.59
N LYS A 33 7.33 14.38 18.46
CA LYS A 33 7.79 13.02 18.13
C LYS A 33 6.57 12.23 17.66
N LYS A 34 6.68 11.57 16.50
CA LYS A 34 5.63 10.67 16.00
C LYS A 34 5.34 9.63 17.08
N ALA A 35 4.06 9.39 17.36
CA ALA A 35 3.65 8.34 18.28
C ALA A 35 4.25 7.00 17.81
N ASP A 36 4.67 6.15 18.73
CA ASP A 36 5.17 4.83 18.38
C ASP A 36 3.96 3.93 18.06
N HIS A 37 3.58 3.89 16.77
CA HIS A 37 2.28 3.36 16.35
C HIS A 37 2.19 1.82 16.39
N GLN A 38 3.30 1.12 16.60
CA GLN A 38 3.34 -0.34 16.55
C GLN A 38 4.29 -0.89 17.62
N ARG A 39 3.74 -1.17 18.79
CA ARG A 39 4.43 -1.99 19.80
C ARG A 39 4.54 -3.41 19.23
N LEU A 40 5.72 -3.78 18.75
CA LEU A 40 6.01 -5.16 18.39
C LEU A 40 5.96 -5.99 19.68
N THR A 41 4.91 -6.79 19.83
CA THR A 41 4.84 -7.75 20.92
C THR A 41 5.82 -8.88 20.65
N GLU A 42 6.40 -9.43 21.72
CA GLU A 42 7.13 -10.68 21.63
C GLU A 42 6.22 -11.73 21.01
N ARG A 43 6.71 -12.40 19.97
CA ARG A 43 5.93 -13.37 19.22
C ARG A 43 6.23 -14.74 19.82
N ASP A 44 5.24 -15.34 20.45
CA ASP A 44 5.33 -16.74 20.86
C ASP A 44 5.67 -17.59 19.63
N GLU A 45 6.66 -18.47 19.76
CA GLU A 45 7.00 -19.41 18.70
C GLU A 45 5.85 -20.38 18.50
N LEU A 46 4.98 -20.08 17.53
CA LEU A 46 3.94 -20.98 17.09
C LEU A 46 4.55 -22.06 16.19
N PRO A 47 4.56 -23.33 16.60
CA PRO A 47 5.12 -24.39 15.78
C PRO A 47 4.34 -24.51 14.48
N LYS A 48 5.05 -24.62 13.36
CA LYS A 48 4.44 -24.84 12.04
C LYS A 48 4.01 -26.30 11.92
N LEU A 49 2.83 -26.62 12.43
CA LEU A 49 2.29 -27.98 12.48
C LEU A 49 2.01 -28.62 11.09
N TRP A 50 2.12 -27.85 10.01
CA TRP A 50 1.64 -28.21 8.67
C TRP A 50 2.77 -28.27 7.63
N ASP A 51 3.92 -28.85 7.98
CA ASP A 51 5.03 -29.00 7.05
C ASP A 51 4.73 -29.99 5.90
N SER A 52 5.33 -29.75 4.73
CA SER A 52 5.17 -30.58 3.53
C SER A 52 5.70 -32.01 3.72
N SER A 53 6.51 -32.25 4.74
CA SER A 53 6.98 -33.60 5.11
C SER A 53 5.83 -34.53 5.49
N SER A 54 4.81 -34.04 6.21
CA SER A 54 3.67 -34.85 6.65
C SER A 54 2.68 -35.19 5.52
N THR A 55 2.64 -34.38 4.46
CA THR A 55 1.74 -34.61 3.31
C THR A 55 2.36 -35.50 2.23
N SER A 56 3.69 -35.64 2.21
CA SER A 56 4.42 -36.47 1.23
C SER A 56 4.06 -37.96 1.27
N SER A 57 3.62 -38.48 2.41
CA SER A 57 3.26 -39.88 2.60
C SER A 57 1.82 -40.23 2.17
N SER A 58 0.94 -39.24 2.01
CA SER A 58 -0.51 -39.47 1.84
C SER A 58 -1.09 -38.97 0.51
N SER A 59 -0.26 -38.56 -0.44
CA SER A 59 -0.72 -37.93 -1.71
C SER A 59 -1.66 -36.72 -1.46
N SER A 60 -1.51 -36.08 -0.29
CA SER A 60 -2.31 -34.94 0.12
C SER A 60 -1.58 -33.63 -0.21
N TYR A 61 -2.34 -32.55 -0.32
CA TYR A 61 -1.81 -31.22 -0.64
C TYR A 61 -2.12 -30.25 0.49
N THR A 62 -1.10 -29.55 0.99
CA THR A 62 -1.32 -28.48 1.96
C THR A 62 -1.72 -27.20 1.26
N PHE A 63 -3.00 -26.84 1.36
CA PHE A 63 -3.55 -25.60 0.82
C PHE A 63 -3.25 -24.41 1.74
N ARG A 64 -2.70 -23.32 1.18
CA ARG A 64 -2.20 -22.16 1.93
C ARG A 64 -2.95 -20.89 1.55
N ILE A 65 -3.57 -20.25 2.55
CA ILE A 65 -4.31 -19.00 2.37
C ILE A 65 -3.70 -17.93 3.27
N ALA A 66 -3.48 -16.73 2.73
CA ALA A 66 -3.20 -15.54 3.54
C ALA A 66 -4.31 -14.51 3.38
N SER A 67 -4.58 -13.79 4.46
CA SER A 67 -5.51 -12.65 4.46
C SER A 67 -4.80 -11.44 5.07
N PHE A 68 -4.85 -10.30 4.38
CA PHE A 68 -4.14 -9.10 4.82
C PHE A 68 -4.91 -7.81 4.49
N ASN A 69 -5.20 -7.02 5.53
CA ASN A 69 -5.71 -5.68 5.37
C ASN A 69 -4.56 -4.72 5.03
N VAL A 70 -4.56 -4.15 3.83
CA VAL A 70 -3.47 -3.31 3.31
C VAL A 70 -3.68 -1.81 3.55
N ALA A 71 -4.82 -1.42 4.12
CA ALA A 71 -5.19 -0.03 4.39
C ALA A 71 -5.05 0.94 3.18
N GLY A 72 -5.12 0.43 1.96
CA GLY A 72 -5.02 1.18 0.70
C GLY A 72 -3.93 0.63 -0.22
N LEU A 73 -4.33 -0.09 -1.27
CA LEU A 73 -3.43 -0.87 -2.11
C LEU A 73 -2.43 0.00 -2.91
N ARG A 74 -2.87 1.14 -3.44
CA ARG A 74 -1.97 2.08 -4.16
C ARG A 74 -0.85 2.60 -3.26
N ALA A 75 -1.19 2.98 -2.02
CA ALA A 75 -0.21 3.49 -1.08
C ALA A 75 0.77 2.39 -0.63
N PHE A 76 0.23 1.18 -0.44
CA PHE A 76 1.00 -0.01 -0.08
C PHE A 76 2.04 -0.39 -1.15
N LEU A 77 1.66 -0.37 -2.44
CA LEU A 77 2.54 -0.77 -3.55
C LEU A 77 3.45 0.33 -4.10
N ARG A 78 3.25 1.59 -3.70
CA ARG A 78 3.97 2.75 -4.27
C ARG A 78 5.49 2.61 -4.24
N ASN A 79 6.04 2.13 -3.13
CA ASN A 79 7.49 2.05 -2.93
C ASN A 79 8.07 0.67 -3.22
N ARG A 80 7.24 -0.38 -3.13
CA ARG A 80 7.63 -1.79 -3.32
C ARG A 80 6.53 -2.55 -4.07
N PRO A 81 6.40 -2.35 -5.39
CA PRO A 81 5.36 -3.00 -6.18
C PRO A 81 5.46 -4.54 -6.21
N GLU A 82 6.66 -5.09 -5.97
CA GLU A 82 6.94 -6.53 -5.93
C GLU A 82 6.58 -7.22 -4.60
N VAL A 83 6.16 -6.47 -3.56
CA VAL A 83 5.94 -7.02 -2.21
C VAL A 83 4.91 -8.15 -2.18
N LEU A 84 3.87 -8.10 -3.03
CA LEU A 84 2.85 -9.15 -3.09
C LEU A 84 3.42 -10.43 -3.71
N LYS A 85 4.28 -10.29 -4.73
CA LYS A 85 5.02 -11.41 -5.32
C LYS A 85 5.90 -12.07 -4.26
N ASP A 86 6.72 -11.27 -3.58
CA ASP A 86 7.61 -11.79 -2.52
C ASP A 86 6.81 -12.57 -1.46
N LEU A 87 5.68 -12.02 -1.02
CA LEU A 87 4.80 -12.66 -0.04
C LEU A 87 4.26 -14.02 -0.51
N VAL A 88 3.73 -14.09 -1.74
CA VAL A 88 3.17 -15.35 -2.25
C VAL A 88 4.24 -16.41 -2.50
N THR A 89 5.43 -16.00 -2.96
CA THR A 89 6.55 -16.92 -3.23
C THR A 89 7.16 -17.42 -1.93
N GLU A 90 7.39 -16.54 -0.94
CA GLU A 90 8.00 -16.90 0.34
C GLU A 90 7.14 -17.88 1.14
N HIS A 91 5.82 -17.67 1.17
CA HIS A 91 4.91 -18.54 1.90
C HIS A 91 4.31 -19.66 1.05
N ASN A 92 4.62 -19.71 -0.25
CA ASN A 92 4.03 -20.61 -1.24
C ASN A 92 2.49 -20.60 -1.20
N LEU A 93 1.90 -19.41 -1.21
CA LEU A 93 0.44 -19.27 -1.09
C LEU A 93 -0.28 -19.90 -2.28
N ASP A 94 -1.51 -20.33 -2.03
CA ASP A 94 -2.49 -20.69 -3.07
C ASP A 94 -3.50 -19.58 -3.28
N VAL A 95 -3.85 -18.90 -2.19
CA VAL A 95 -4.80 -17.80 -2.19
C VAL A 95 -4.28 -16.66 -1.33
N LEU A 96 -4.36 -15.44 -1.87
CA LEU A 96 -4.09 -14.21 -1.14
C LEU A 96 -5.34 -13.32 -1.16
N CYS A 97 -5.90 -13.04 0.01
CA CYS A 97 -7.04 -12.16 0.21
C CYS A 97 -6.58 -10.82 0.76
N LEU A 98 -6.91 -9.73 0.08
CA LEU A 98 -6.63 -8.37 0.55
C LEU A 98 -7.92 -7.64 0.93
N GLN A 99 -7.89 -6.93 2.05
CA GLN A 99 -8.96 -6.04 2.49
C GLN A 99 -8.51 -4.58 2.50
N GLU A 100 -9.50 -3.67 2.46
CA GLU A 100 -9.31 -2.23 2.38
C GLU A 100 -8.38 -1.81 1.22
N ILE A 101 -8.58 -2.39 0.03
CA ILE A 101 -7.75 -2.02 -1.13
C ILE A 101 -7.98 -0.57 -1.56
N LYS A 102 -9.15 0.01 -1.26
CA LYS A 102 -9.52 1.41 -1.51
C LYS A 102 -9.34 1.82 -2.98
N LEU A 103 -9.57 0.88 -3.88
CA LEU A 103 -9.57 1.10 -5.33
C LEU A 103 -10.97 1.52 -5.82
N GLN A 104 -10.99 2.04 -7.04
CA GLN A 104 -12.20 2.17 -7.85
C GLN A 104 -12.03 1.21 -9.03
N GLU A 105 -13.10 0.84 -9.72
CA GLU A 105 -13.01 -0.10 -10.86
C GLU A 105 -12.02 0.39 -11.93
N THR A 106 -11.99 1.70 -12.20
CA THR A 106 -11.05 2.33 -13.13
C THR A 106 -9.57 2.21 -12.71
N HIS A 107 -9.29 1.88 -11.46
CA HIS A 107 -7.92 1.72 -10.94
C HIS A 107 -7.44 0.27 -10.93
N VAL A 108 -8.32 -0.71 -11.17
CA VAL A 108 -7.95 -2.13 -11.10
C VAL A 108 -6.84 -2.47 -12.09
N ASP A 109 -6.94 -1.92 -13.30
CA ASP A 109 -5.97 -2.11 -14.37
C ASP A 109 -4.90 -1.00 -14.42
N ASP A 110 -4.74 -0.20 -13.36
CA ASP A 110 -3.73 0.86 -13.31
C ASP A 110 -2.32 0.24 -13.44
N PRO A 111 -1.56 0.54 -14.52
CA PRO A 111 -0.23 -0.01 -14.74
C PRO A 111 0.76 0.32 -13.61
N LYS A 112 0.50 1.38 -12.84
CA LYS A 112 1.33 1.79 -11.70
C LYS A 112 1.29 0.78 -10.55
N LEU A 113 0.24 -0.02 -10.44
CA LEU A 113 0.15 -1.09 -9.43
C LEU A 113 1.11 -2.24 -9.75
N LYS A 114 1.45 -2.46 -11.04
CA LYS A 114 2.31 -3.54 -11.54
C LYS A 114 1.90 -4.96 -11.13
N ILE A 115 0.67 -5.14 -10.63
CA ILE A 115 0.12 -6.43 -10.20
C ILE A 115 0.05 -7.40 -11.40
N GLY A 116 -0.39 -6.91 -12.57
CA GLY A 116 -0.45 -7.69 -13.81
C GLY A 116 0.88 -8.36 -14.17
N GLY A 117 1.98 -7.60 -14.11
CA GLY A 117 3.32 -8.13 -14.39
C GLY A 117 3.79 -9.10 -13.30
N HIS A 118 3.93 -8.59 -12.08
CA HIS A 118 4.64 -9.32 -11.02
C HIS A 118 3.86 -10.49 -10.42
N LEU A 119 2.54 -10.38 -10.29
CA LEU A 119 1.75 -11.39 -9.58
C LEU A 119 0.97 -12.27 -10.57
N LEU A 120 0.31 -11.67 -11.55
CA LEU A 120 -0.59 -12.41 -12.44
C LEU A 120 0.19 -13.18 -13.51
N ASN A 121 1.12 -12.50 -14.19
CA ASN A 121 1.90 -13.07 -15.27
C ASN A 121 3.10 -13.89 -14.76
N GLU A 122 3.96 -13.29 -13.93
CA GLU A 122 5.19 -13.94 -13.46
C GLU A 122 4.92 -15.10 -12.48
N GLU A 123 4.05 -14.92 -11.48
CA GLU A 123 3.76 -15.94 -10.47
C GLU A 123 2.53 -16.81 -10.79
N GLY A 124 1.78 -16.46 -11.83
CA GLY A 124 0.68 -17.29 -12.33
C GLY A 124 -0.60 -17.21 -11.50
N TYR A 125 -1.01 -16.01 -11.09
CA TYR A 125 -2.26 -15.81 -10.34
C TYR A 125 -3.38 -15.22 -11.20
N ASP A 126 -4.62 -15.56 -10.88
CA ASP A 126 -5.82 -14.85 -11.31
C ASP A 126 -6.25 -13.87 -10.23
N ALA A 127 -6.85 -12.74 -10.60
CA ALA A 127 -7.25 -11.70 -9.68
C ALA A 127 -8.73 -11.35 -9.80
N TYR A 128 -9.39 -11.21 -8.66
CA TYR A 128 -10.81 -10.85 -8.55
C TYR A 128 -10.95 -9.68 -7.59
N TYR A 129 -11.63 -8.61 -8.02
CA TYR A 129 -11.77 -7.38 -7.26
C TYR A 129 -13.24 -7.10 -6.95
N SER A 130 -13.49 -6.56 -5.77
CA SER A 130 -14.76 -5.96 -5.39
C SER A 130 -14.49 -4.56 -4.85
N CYS A 131 -14.91 -3.55 -5.59
CA CYS A 131 -14.72 -2.15 -5.23
C CYS A 131 -15.97 -1.58 -4.54
N SER A 132 -15.79 -0.59 -3.66
CA SER A 132 -16.92 0.08 -3.02
C SER A 132 -17.66 0.96 -4.03
N THR A 133 -18.97 0.71 -4.21
CA THR A 133 -19.86 1.50 -5.07
C THR A 133 -20.47 2.70 -4.33
N ALA A 134 -20.78 2.53 -3.04
CA ALA A 134 -21.40 3.58 -2.22
C ALA A 134 -20.46 4.76 -1.94
N LYS A 135 -19.17 4.50 -1.69
CA LYS A 135 -18.17 5.54 -1.41
C LYS A 135 -16.83 5.21 -2.05
N LYS A 136 -16.46 6.01 -3.06
CA LYS A 136 -15.21 5.86 -3.81
C LYS A 136 -13.99 5.85 -2.88
N GLY A 137 -13.16 4.82 -3.01
CA GLY A 137 -11.91 4.70 -2.27
C GLY A 137 -12.05 4.48 -0.75
N TYR A 138 -13.22 4.07 -0.26
CA TYR A 138 -13.44 3.82 1.16
C TYR A 138 -13.14 2.37 1.57
N SER A 139 -13.74 1.41 0.87
CA SER A 139 -13.60 -0.03 1.14
C SER A 139 -13.07 -0.76 -0.11
N GLY A 140 -13.25 -2.07 -0.14
CA GLY A 140 -12.96 -2.94 -1.26
C GLY A 140 -12.05 -4.10 -0.87
N THR A 141 -12.15 -5.18 -1.63
CA THR A 141 -11.38 -6.42 -1.44
C THR A 141 -10.80 -6.90 -2.76
N ALA A 142 -9.69 -7.62 -2.68
CA ALA A 142 -9.12 -8.35 -3.81
C ALA A 142 -8.78 -9.78 -3.39
N VAL A 143 -8.99 -10.75 -4.27
CA VAL A 143 -8.58 -12.15 -4.07
C VAL A 143 -7.72 -12.55 -5.24
N PHE A 144 -6.54 -13.09 -4.93
CA PHE A 144 -5.62 -13.66 -5.90
C PHE A 144 -5.59 -15.18 -5.72
N ILE A 145 -5.79 -15.93 -6.80
CA ILE A 145 -5.84 -17.39 -6.80
C ILE A 145 -4.77 -17.93 -7.73
N LYS A 146 -3.93 -18.84 -7.22
CA LYS A 146 -2.87 -19.47 -8.02
C LYS A 146 -3.47 -20.38 -9.10
N ARG A 147 -3.07 -20.20 -10.35
CA ARG A 147 -3.49 -21.06 -11.47
C ARG A 147 -2.94 -22.47 -11.29
N ARG A 148 -3.83 -23.46 -11.26
CA ARG A 148 -3.43 -24.88 -11.18
C ARG A 148 -2.75 -25.30 -12.49
N GLY A 149 -1.63 -26.00 -12.40
CA GLY A 149 -0.91 -26.55 -13.56
C GLY A 149 0.17 -25.64 -14.15
N VAL A 150 0.26 -24.38 -13.74
CA VAL A 150 1.39 -23.51 -14.07
C VAL A 150 2.52 -23.86 -13.08
N LYS A 151 3.52 -24.62 -13.52
CA LYS A 151 4.74 -24.84 -12.72
C LYS A 151 5.45 -23.51 -12.58
N GLY A 152 5.15 -22.77 -11.52
CA GLY A 152 5.92 -21.59 -11.12
C GLY A 152 7.39 -21.97 -11.05
N SER A 153 8.23 -21.16 -11.69
CA SER A 153 9.69 -21.30 -11.70
C SER A 153 10.19 -21.41 -10.26
N LYS A 154 10.43 -22.62 -9.76
CA LYS A 154 11.00 -22.83 -8.43
C LYS A 154 12.40 -22.23 -8.42
N LYS A 155 12.53 -20.97 -7.99
CA LYS A 155 13.83 -20.41 -7.63
C LYS A 155 14.18 -20.96 -6.26
N THR A 156 14.87 -22.09 -6.25
CA THR A 156 15.51 -22.64 -5.07
C THR A 156 16.48 -21.59 -4.53
N LYS A 157 16.19 -20.98 -3.37
CA LYS A 157 17.16 -20.15 -2.65
C LYS A 157 18.31 -21.10 -2.25
N LYS A 158 19.47 -20.99 -2.92
CA LYS A 158 20.72 -21.57 -2.41
C LYS A 158 21.04 -20.84 -1.11
N SER A 159 20.96 -21.53 0.01
CA SER A 159 21.58 -21.09 1.26
C SER A 159 23.08 -21.00 1.04
N GLN A 160 23.62 -19.80 0.97
CA GLN A 160 25.06 -19.58 0.96
C GLN A 160 25.54 -19.71 2.41
N ALA A 161 25.97 -20.91 2.79
CA ALA A 161 26.76 -21.12 3.98
C ALA A 161 28.11 -20.44 3.75
N LYS A 162 28.38 -19.35 4.46
CA LYS A 162 29.68 -18.72 4.52
C LYS A 162 30.49 -19.44 5.60
N LEU A 163 31.43 -20.28 5.18
CA LEU A 163 32.62 -20.59 5.97
C LEU A 163 33.52 -19.34 5.89
N ASP A 164 33.87 -18.80 7.04
CA ASP A 164 35.21 -18.31 7.43
C ASP A 164 35.18 -18.01 8.93
#